data_AF-A0A841J9Z1-F1
#
_entry.id   AF-A0A841J9Z1-F1
#
_cell.length_a   1.000
_cell.length_b   1.000
_cell.length_c   1.000
_cell.angle_alpha   90.00
_cell.angle_beta   90.00
_cell.angle_gamma   90.00
#
_symmetry.space_group_name_H-M   'P 1'
#
loop_
_entity.id
_entity.type
_entity.pdbx_description
1 polymer ?
#
loop_
_entity_poly.entity_id
_entity_poly.type
_entity_poly.pdbx_seq_one_letter_code
_entity_poly.pdbx_strand_id
1 'polypeptide(L)'
;MKTIMLTALILISAVCSQAQTKTPGYGFWVVESNPSQPKVQTIRFYTDDSKLIYEETINARLNLKREKTKLALNQLSSKLNEGKDNPENKRLIALAFNLNR
;
A
#
# COMPACT_ATOMS: atom_id res chain seq x y z
N MET A 1 62.26 1.27 -3.44
CA MET A 1 61.42 0.14 -3.91
C MET A 1 60.48 -0.32 -2.78
N LYS A 2 59.52 0.51 -2.37
CA LYS A 2 58.55 0.21 -1.29
C LYS A 2 57.31 1.09 -1.44
N THR A 3 56.67 1.14 -2.60
CA THR A 3 55.43 1.93 -2.78
C THR A 3 54.41 1.31 -3.73
N ILE A 4 54.71 0.18 -4.37
CA ILE A 4 53.83 -0.41 -5.41
C ILE A 4 52.91 -1.52 -4.85
N MET A 5 52.96 -1.79 -3.53
CA MET A 5 52.22 -2.88 -2.89
C MET A 5 50.95 -2.46 -2.13
N LEU A 6 50.50 -1.21 -2.23
CA LEU A 6 49.25 -0.76 -1.56
C LEU A 6 48.05 -0.53 -2.48
N THR A 7 48.23 -0.55 -3.79
CA THR A 7 47.15 -0.23 -4.75
C THR A 7 46.29 -1.42 -5.19
N ALA A 8 46.61 -2.65 -4.76
CA ALA A 8 45.91 -3.86 -5.19
C ALA A 8 44.68 -4.25 -4.34
N LEU A 9 44.37 -3.55 -3.24
CA LEU A 9 43.39 -4.03 -2.25
C LEU A 9 41.96 -3.46 -2.40
N ILE A 10 41.68 -2.56 -3.36
CA ILE A 10 40.38 -1.86 -3.46
C ILE A 10 39.42 -2.49 -4.49
N LEU A 11 39.79 -3.61 -5.13
CA LEU A 11 39.06 -4.13 -6.30
C LEU A 11 37.96 -5.17 -6.01
N ILE A 12 37.65 -5.51 -4.76
CA ILE A 12 36.74 -6.64 -4.45
C ILE A 12 35.37 -6.22 -3.88
N SER A 13 35.10 -4.95 -3.58
CA SER A 13 33.81 -4.56 -2.97
C SER A 13 32.66 -4.32 -3.97
N ALA A 14 32.75 -4.81 -5.20
CA ALA A 14 31.60 -4.84 -6.13
C ALA A 14 30.78 -6.13 -5.94
N VAL A 15 30.40 -6.43 -4.70
CA VAL A 15 29.35 -7.42 -4.43
C VAL A 15 28.04 -6.79 -4.92
N CYS A 16 27.42 -7.47 -5.88
CA CYS A 16 26.15 -7.11 -6.50
C CYS A 16 25.13 -6.65 -5.44
N SER A 17 24.88 -5.34 -5.35
CA SER A 17 23.68 -4.82 -4.71
C SER A 17 22.48 -5.28 -5.53
N GLN A 18 21.96 -6.46 -5.22
CA GLN A 18 20.66 -6.88 -5.72
C GLN A 18 19.63 -5.99 -5.03
N ALA A 19 19.02 -5.09 -5.79
CA ALA A 19 17.88 -4.32 -5.31
C ALA A 19 16.84 -5.30 -4.79
N GLN A 20 16.50 -5.19 -3.50
CA GLN A 20 15.50 -6.07 -2.89
C GLN A 20 14.21 -5.91 -3.68
N THR A 21 13.73 -7.00 -4.28
CA THR A 21 12.38 -7.07 -4.80
C THR A 21 11.46 -6.87 -3.61
N LYS A 22 10.92 -5.65 -3.44
CA LYS A 22 9.90 -5.37 -2.43
C LYS A 22 8.81 -6.42 -2.60
N THR A 23 8.63 -7.26 -1.60
CA THR A 23 7.48 -8.15 -1.54
C THR A 23 6.24 -7.26 -1.70
N PRO A 24 5.28 -7.62 -2.58
CA PRO A 24 4.05 -6.86 -2.68
C PRO A 24 3.43 -6.76 -1.29
N GLY A 25 3.33 -5.55 -0.77
CA GLY A 25 2.69 -5.32 0.52
C GLY A 25 1.20 -5.62 0.36
N TYR A 26 0.63 -6.40 1.26
CA TYR A 26 -0.81 -6.70 1.22
C TYR A 26 -1.61 -5.60 1.93
N GLY A 27 -1.00 -4.98 2.94
CA GLY A 27 -1.61 -3.99 3.79
C GLY A 27 -2.85 -4.53 4.50
N PHE A 28 -3.64 -3.62 5.04
CA PHE A 28 -4.89 -3.98 5.70
C PHE A 28 -5.91 -2.86 5.58
N TRP A 29 -7.17 -3.18 5.87
CA TRP A 29 -8.25 -2.22 5.86
C TRP A 29 -9.05 -2.27 7.16
N VAL A 30 -9.67 -1.13 7.49
CA VAL A 30 -10.54 -0.95 8.65
C VAL A 30 -11.82 -0.30 8.17
N VAL A 31 -12.96 -0.76 8.70
CA VAL A 31 -14.27 -0.12 8.48
C VAL A 31 -14.79 0.35 9.82
N GLU A 32 -14.92 1.66 9.96
CA GLU A 32 -15.49 2.31 11.13
C GLU A 32 -16.94 2.68 10.86
N SER A 33 -17.82 2.38 11.82
CA SER A 33 -19.22 2.78 11.78
C SER A 33 -19.46 3.86 12.80
N ASN A 34 -20.22 4.90 12.42
CA ASN A 34 -20.65 5.92 13.38
C ASN A 34 -21.92 5.44 14.11
N PRO A 35 -21.89 5.25 15.45
CA PRO A 35 -23.08 4.83 16.20
C PRO A 35 -24.26 5.81 16.08
N SER A 36 -23.96 7.12 15.96
CA SER A 36 -24.94 8.18 15.78
C SER A 36 -25.48 8.26 14.36
N GLN A 37 -24.77 7.69 13.38
CA GLN A 37 -25.13 7.68 11.97
C GLN A 37 -24.86 6.28 11.38
N PRO A 38 -25.69 5.27 11.69
CA PRO A 38 -25.40 3.87 11.36
C PRO A 38 -25.39 3.54 9.85
N LYS A 39 -25.79 4.50 9.01
CA LYS A 39 -25.69 4.41 7.54
C LYS A 39 -24.40 5.01 6.99
N VAL A 40 -23.63 5.72 7.81
CA VAL A 40 -22.36 6.33 7.46
C VAL A 40 -21.23 5.46 7.98
N GLN A 41 -20.35 5.06 7.07
CA GLN A 41 -19.15 4.28 7.39
C GLN A 41 -17.93 4.91 6.75
N THR A 42 -16.81 4.85 7.45
CA THR A 42 -15.52 5.29 6.95
C THR A 42 -14.63 4.07 6.77
N ILE A 43 -14.10 3.91 5.57
CA ILE A 43 -13.21 2.81 5.20
C ILE A 43 -11.81 3.39 5.09
N ARG A 44 -10.85 2.78 5.78
CA ARG A 44 -9.44 3.18 5.76
C ARG A 44 -8.60 2.03 5.26
N PHE A 45 -7.65 2.31 4.38
CA PHE A 45 -6.67 1.35 3.88
C PHE A 45 -5.29 1.78 4.31
N TYR A 46 -4.52 0.82 4.79
CA TYR A 46 -3.19 1.00 5.34
C TYR A 46 -2.17 0.11 4.64
N THR A 47 -0.91 0.54 4.68
CA THR A 47 0.23 -0.32 4.38
C THR A 47 0.50 -1.30 5.52
N ASP A 48 1.36 -2.29 5.27
CA ASP A 48 1.87 -3.17 6.34
C ASP A 48 2.57 -2.38 7.47
N ASP A 49 3.24 -1.28 7.13
CA ASP A 49 3.83 -0.34 8.11
C ASP A 49 2.80 0.55 8.83
N SER A 50 1.50 0.23 8.75
CA SER A 50 0.40 0.99 9.35
C SER A 50 0.27 2.44 8.85
N LYS A 51 0.76 2.76 7.65
CA LYS A 51 0.60 4.09 7.04
C LYS A 51 -0.72 4.16 6.28
N LEU A 52 -1.55 5.17 6.56
CA LEU A 52 -2.80 5.41 5.82
C LEU A 52 -2.49 5.76 4.37
N ILE A 53 -3.10 5.05 3.43
CA ILE A 53 -2.92 5.26 1.98
C ILE A 53 -4.20 5.69 1.26
N TYR A 54 -5.36 5.37 1.82
CA TYR A 54 -6.65 5.80 1.29
C TYR A 54 -7.70 5.82 2.41
N GLU A 55 -8.61 6.78 2.33
CA GLU A 55 -9.76 6.90 3.23
C GLU A 55 -10.98 7.34 2.41
N GLU A 56 -12.11 6.70 2.66
CA GLU A 56 -13.37 7.09 2.04
C GLU A 56 -14.53 6.94 3.02
N THR A 57 -15.39 7.95 3.06
CA THR A 57 -16.64 7.90 3.83
C THR A 57 -17.81 7.70 2.89
N ILE A 58 -18.55 6.61 3.10
CA ILE A 58 -19.70 6.21 2.29
C ILE A 58 -20.99 6.32 3.10
N ASN A 59 -22.09 6.66 2.43
CA ASN A 59 -23.44 6.61 3.00
C ASN A 59 -24.11 5.26 2.66
N ALA A 60 -23.45 4.17 3.07
CA ALA A 60 -23.98 2.83 2.98
C ALA A 60 -23.42 1.95 4.10
N ARG A 61 -24.17 0.89 4.44
CA ARG A 61 -23.73 -0.10 5.42
C ARG A 61 -23.10 -1.30 4.71
N LEU A 62 -21.78 -1.42 4.79
CA LEU A 62 -21.05 -2.61 4.37
C LEU A 62 -21.37 -3.77 5.30
N ASN A 63 -21.71 -4.91 4.70
CA ASN A 63 -21.93 -6.16 5.43
C ASN A 63 -20.64 -6.98 5.41
N LEU A 64 -19.79 -6.82 6.43
CA LEU A 64 -18.52 -7.52 6.56
C LEU A 64 -18.66 -9.04 6.80
N LYS A 65 -19.87 -9.53 7.12
CA LYS A 65 -20.14 -10.97 7.21
C LYS A 65 -20.22 -11.62 5.82
N ARG A 66 -20.44 -10.84 4.75
CA ARG A 66 -20.47 -11.36 3.38
C ARG A 66 -19.06 -11.54 2.84
N GLU A 67 -18.75 -12.76 2.38
CA GLU A 67 -17.44 -13.09 1.80
C GLU A 67 -17.09 -12.18 0.62
N LYS A 68 -18.07 -11.92 -0.26
CA LYS A 68 -17.91 -11.03 -1.41
C LYS A 68 -17.46 -9.61 -1.01
N THR A 69 -17.97 -9.09 0.11
CA THR A 69 -17.57 -7.77 0.61
C THR A 69 -16.13 -7.77 1.10
N LYS A 70 -15.73 -8.78 1.87
CA LYS A 70 -14.33 -8.93 2.31
C LYS A 70 -13.37 -9.10 1.13
N LEU A 71 -13.75 -9.93 0.14
CA LEU A 71 -12.94 -10.16 -1.05
C LEU A 71 -12.74 -8.86 -1.84
N ALA A 72 -13.78 -8.07 -2.04
CA ALA A 72 -13.68 -6.78 -2.72
C ALA A 72 -12.74 -5.81 -1.98
N LEU A 73 -12.84 -5.73 -0.65
CA LEU A 73 -11.95 -4.90 0.17
C LEU A 73 -10.50 -5.40 0.14
N ASN A 74 -10.27 -6.73 0.16
CA ASN A 74 -8.93 -7.32 0.05
C ASN A 74 -8.30 -7.02 -1.31
N GLN A 75 -9.05 -7.20 -2.40
CA GLN A 75 -8.58 -6.88 -3.76
C GLN A 75 -8.21 -5.40 -3.86
N LEU A 76 -9.02 -4.54 -3.25
CA LEU A 76 -8.73 -3.12 -3.22
C LEU A 76 -7.47 -2.79 -2.40
N SER A 77 -7.32 -3.39 -1.22
CA SER A 77 -6.12 -3.23 -0.39
C SER A 77 -4.84 -3.63 -1.14
N SER A 78 -4.88 -4.76 -1.86
CA SER A 78 -3.75 -5.22 -2.70
C SER A 78 -3.41 -4.19 -3.77
N LYS A 79 -4.39 -3.74 -4.55
CA LYS A 79 -4.17 -2.75 -5.62
C LYS A 79 -3.62 -1.42 -5.10
N LEU A 80 -4.16 -0.94 -3.97
CA LEU A 80 -3.70 0.28 -3.33
C LEU A 80 -2.24 0.16 -2.84
N ASN A 81 -1.88 -1.01 -2.30
CA ASN A 81 -0.53 -1.25 -1.81
C ASN A 81 0.50 -1.53 -2.92
N GLU A 82 0.10 -2.17 -4.02
CA GLU A 82 0.93 -2.31 -5.23
C GLU A 82 1.32 -0.94 -5.81
N GLY A 83 0.39 0.03 -5.79
CA GLY A 83 0.59 1.37 -6.32
C GLY A 83 1.11 2.41 -5.33
N LYS A 84 1.37 2.07 -4.06
CA LYS A 84 1.58 3.05 -2.98
C LYS A 84 2.81 3.95 -3.14
N ASP A 85 3.82 3.46 -3.85
CA ASP A 85 5.07 4.18 -4.12
C ASP A 85 5.01 5.02 -5.40
N ASN A 86 3.94 4.89 -6.21
CA ASN A 86 3.73 5.67 -7.43
C ASN A 86 2.76 6.85 -7.17
N PRO A 87 3.25 8.10 -7.22
CA PRO A 87 2.42 9.29 -6.95
C PRO A 87 1.31 9.52 -7.98
N GLU A 88 1.47 9.06 -9.23
CA GLU A 88 0.41 9.14 -10.24
C GLU A 88 -0.71 8.13 -9.97
N ASN A 89 -0.34 6.93 -9.52
CA ASN A 89 -1.32 5.89 -9.16
C ASN A 89 -2.21 6.34 -7.99
N LYS A 90 -1.68 7.09 -7.01
CA LYS A 90 -2.51 7.65 -5.93
C LYS A 90 -3.64 8.54 -6.46
N ARG A 91 -3.34 9.41 -7.43
CA ARG A 91 -4.36 10.27 -8.08
C ARG A 91 -5.34 9.47 -8.92
N LEU A 92 -4.86 8.51 -9.70
CA LEU A 92 -5.71 7.67 -10.55
C LEU A 92 -6.67 6.79 -9.74
N ILE A 93 -6.20 6.25 -8.62
CA ILE A 93 -7.05 5.46 -7.73
C ILE A 93 -8.12 6.36 -7.11
N ALA A 94 -7.76 7.55 -6.60
CA ALA A 94 -8.73 8.52 -6.08
C ALA A 94 -9.77 8.95 -7.15
N LEU A 95 -9.33 9.15 -8.39
CA LEU A 95 -10.21 9.48 -9.53
C LEU A 95 -11.18 8.33 -9.87
N ALA A 96 -10.71 7.09 -9.91
CA ALA A 96 -11.55 5.92 -10.18
C ALA A 96 -12.66 5.73 -9.14
N PHE A 97 -12.41 6.11 -7.89
CA PHE A 97 -13.43 6.11 -6.84
C PHE A 97 -14.44 7.25 -7.02
N ASN A 98 -13.98 8.45 -7.39
CA ASN A 98 -14.84 9.62 -7.50
C ASN A 98 -15.71 9.63 -8.78
N LEU A 99 -15.31 8.90 -9.83
CA LEU A 99 -16.04 8.80 -11.10
C LEU A 99 -17.26 7.86 -11.06
N ASN A 100 -17.43 7.08 -9.99
CA ASN A 100 -18.54 6.14 -9.84
C ASN A 100 -19.73 6.73 -9.04
N ARG A 101 -19.80 8.07 -8.91
CA ARG A 101 -20.86 8.76 -8.17
C ARG A 101 -21.93 9.35 -9.09
#